data_AF-A0A7M5V6H5-F1
#
_entry.id   AF-A0A7M5V6H5-F1
#
_cell.length_a   1.000
_cell.length_b   1.000
_cell.length_c   1.000
_cell.angle_alpha   90.00
_cell.angle_beta   90.00
_cell.angle_gamma   90.00
#
_symmetry.space_group_name_H-M   'P 1'
#
loop_
_entity.id
_entity.type
_entity.pdbx_description
1 polymer ?
#
loop_
_entity_poly.entity_id
_entity_poly.type
_entity_poly.pdbx_seq_one_letter_code
_entity_poly.pdbx_strand_id
1 'polypeptide(L)'
;MRMTTTSTFLEKKQKKNQKIKMNQAVSANFVLVFFVSSELWRHLRSCPQKIQFDGCDETASHHSDLIIFGSKKTPLPASVEFNHLLEKLRSEEIGNFVRNDGLLVRYGESLMYRKGAEKPQNILQNLRLIARLAISMNSTCKSNSSCLDLFIPSNFDLIIETTRELAGYKATNDDGELLPTYSVASLPLKMGYALDAIFSLILGIGLRESNDTIIMNARNLASLYTSEWPVKMSSAALRTLADNRFNKINVLPTTEDLLMVHKYRCSQNSCSQIAQSIIGESWQKP
;
A
#
# COMPACT_ATOMS: atom_id res chain seq x y z
N MET A 1 25.94 -71.34 -4.91
CA MET A 1 26.08 -71.33 -6.38
C MET A 1 24.71 -71.62 -6.97
N ARG A 2 24.12 -70.64 -7.69
CA ARG A 2 22.85 -70.71 -8.48
C ARG A 2 21.56 -70.93 -7.65
N MET A 3 20.38 -70.37 -7.95
CA MET A 3 19.93 -69.44 -8.99
C MET A 3 18.49 -68.97 -8.64
N THR A 4 18.17 -67.74 -9.09
CA THR A 4 16.90 -67.26 -9.67
C THR A 4 15.54 -67.34 -8.93
N THR A 5 15.02 -66.15 -8.68
CA THR A 5 13.64 -65.62 -8.79
C THR A 5 12.50 -66.52 -9.32
N THR A 6 11.33 -66.45 -8.65
CA THR A 6 10.04 -66.06 -9.28
C THR A 6 8.94 -65.78 -8.22
N SER A 7 8.31 -64.60 -8.37
CA SER A 7 6.89 -64.24 -8.17
C SER A 7 6.04 -64.92 -7.07
N THR A 8 5.39 -64.12 -6.21
CA THR A 8 3.93 -64.19 -6.00
C THR A 8 3.37 -62.97 -5.25
N PHE A 9 2.26 -62.45 -5.80
CA PHE A 9 1.31 -61.50 -5.22
C PHE A 9 0.84 -61.89 -3.82
N LEU A 10 0.72 -60.92 -2.90
CA LEU A 10 -0.32 -60.91 -1.87
C LEU A 10 -0.71 -59.47 -1.50
N GLU A 11 -1.96 -59.12 -1.83
CA GLU A 11 -2.71 -57.98 -1.31
C GLU A 11 -2.65 -57.89 0.23
N LYS A 12 -2.70 -56.67 0.78
CA LYS A 12 -3.32 -56.43 2.09
C LYS A 12 -3.78 -54.98 2.31
N LYS A 13 -5.10 -54.83 2.14
CA LYS A 13 -6.12 -54.21 3.02
C LYS A 13 -6.02 -52.73 3.43
N GLN A 14 -7.11 -52.04 3.08
CA GLN A 14 -7.63 -50.76 3.59
C GLN A 14 -7.87 -50.71 5.12
N LYS A 15 -7.72 -49.51 5.70
CA LYS A 15 -8.41 -48.95 6.89
C LYS A 15 -8.38 -47.41 6.74
N LYS A 16 -9.33 -46.56 7.12
CA LYS A 16 -10.69 -46.63 7.68
C LYS A 16 -11.30 -45.23 7.45
N ASN A 17 -12.55 -45.15 7.00
CA ASN A 17 -13.34 -43.93 6.97
C ASN A 17 -13.65 -43.42 8.39
N GLN A 18 -13.41 -42.14 8.67
CA GLN A 18 -14.08 -41.40 9.74
C GLN A 18 -14.98 -40.33 9.13
N LYS A 19 -16.29 -40.49 9.32
CA LYS A 19 -17.33 -39.53 8.94
C LYS A 19 -17.41 -38.44 10.01
N ILE A 20 -17.20 -37.18 9.64
CA ILE A 20 -17.63 -36.02 10.44
C ILE A 20 -18.95 -35.54 9.85
N LYS A 21 -20.01 -35.53 10.66
CA LYS A 21 -21.32 -34.93 10.34
C LYS A 21 -21.34 -33.50 10.87
N MET A 22 -21.74 -32.54 10.04
CA MET A 22 -22.37 -31.28 10.46
C MET A 22 -23.48 -30.94 9.46
N ASN A 23 -24.70 -30.81 9.98
CA ASN A 23 -25.98 -30.63 9.27
C ASN A 23 -26.09 -29.23 8.64
N GLN A 24 -26.49 -29.13 7.37
CA GLN A 24 -27.73 -28.52 6.80
C GLN A 24 -28.19 -27.18 7.43
N ALA A 25 -28.49 -26.10 6.69
CA ALA A 25 -29.23 -26.03 5.42
C ALA A 25 -28.81 -24.84 4.51
N VAL A 26 -28.51 -25.10 3.22
CA VAL A 26 -29.27 -24.75 1.97
C VAL A 26 -29.11 -23.27 1.56
N SER A 27 -28.43 -22.96 0.45
CA SER A 27 -29.00 -23.06 -0.91
C SER A 27 -27.98 -23.33 -2.04
N ALA A 28 -28.32 -24.32 -2.88
CA ALA A 28 -27.98 -24.50 -4.30
C ALA A 28 -26.49 -24.50 -4.75
N ASN A 29 -25.96 -25.74 -4.84
CA ASN A 29 -25.08 -26.28 -5.89
C ASN A 29 -23.72 -25.62 -6.17
N PHE A 30 -22.82 -25.63 -5.19
CA PHE A 30 -21.42 -25.99 -5.44
C PHE A 30 -20.97 -26.95 -4.33
N VAL A 31 -20.73 -28.22 -4.68
CA VAL A 31 -20.22 -29.22 -3.75
C VAL A 31 -18.74 -28.91 -3.51
N LEU A 32 -18.46 -28.12 -2.48
CA LEU A 32 -17.10 -27.83 -2.01
C LEU A 32 -16.58 -29.02 -1.19
N VAL A 33 -16.00 -30.00 -1.87
CA VAL A 33 -15.18 -31.05 -1.25
C VAL A 33 -13.72 -30.60 -1.27
N PHE A 34 -13.10 -30.50 -0.09
CA PHE A 34 -11.68 -30.19 0.04
C PHE A 34 -10.86 -31.44 -0.31
N PHE A 35 -10.00 -31.33 -1.33
CA PHE A 35 -9.05 -32.38 -1.71
C PHE A 35 -7.66 -32.05 -1.19
N VAL A 36 -6.93 -33.08 -0.73
CA VAL A 36 -5.49 -32.97 -0.43
C VAL A 36 -4.75 -32.69 -1.74
N SER A 37 -3.72 -31.83 -1.72
CA SER A 37 -2.99 -31.38 -2.94
C SER A 37 -2.50 -32.54 -3.82
N SER A 38 -2.12 -33.68 -3.22
CA SER A 38 -1.67 -34.88 -3.94
C SER A 38 -2.79 -35.64 -4.67
N GLU A 39 -4.04 -35.34 -4.35
CA GLU A 39 -5.23 -36.04 -4.82
C GLU A 39 -6.05 -35.17 -5.81
N LEU A 40 -5.76 -33.86 -5.86
CA LEU A 40 -6.41 -32.87 -6.72
C LEU A 40 -6.34 -33.26 -8.20
N TRP A 41 -5.18 -33.73 -8.67
CA TRP A 41 -4.97 -34.15 -10.07
C TRP A 41 -5.88 -35.33 -10.48
N ARG A 42 -6.24 -36.21 -9.53
CA ARG A 42 -7.10 -37.37 -9.79
C ARG A 42 -8.56 -36.96 -9.90
N HIS A 43 -8.99 -35.97 -9.10
CA HIS A 43 -10.31 -35.35 -9.23
C HIS A 43 -10.45 -34.52 -10.52
N LEU A 44 -9.47 -33.67 -10.86
CA LEU A 44 -9.46 -32.86 -12.08
C LEU A 44 -9.63 -33.70 -13.36
N ARG A 45 -9.14 -34.96 -13.37
CA ARG A 45 -9.36 -35.90 -14.49
C ARG A 45 -10.75 -36.50 -14.54
N SER A 46 -11.41 -36.68 -13.39
CA SER A 46 -12.67 -37.40 -13.26
C SER A 46 -13.87 -36.49 -13.00
N CYS A 47 -13.67 -35.18 -12.90
CA CYS A 47 -14.73 -34.22 -12.61
C CYS A 47 -15.67 -34.11 -13.83
N PRO A 48 -16.98 -34.33 -13.64
CA PRO A 48 -17.96 -34.24 -14.72
C PRO A 48 -18.22 -32.79 -15.19
N GLN A 49 -17.76 -31.77 -14.44
CA GLN A 49 -17.82 -30.36 -14.86
C GLN A 49 -16.47 -29.90 -15.41
N LYS A 50 -16.02 -30.54 -16.50
CA LYS A 50 -14.78 -30.17 -17.18
C LYS A 50 -15.02 -28.86 -17.94
N ILE A 51 -14.42 -27.76 -17.48
CA ILE A 51 -14.35 -26.52 -18.26
C ILE A 51 -13.40 -26.84 -19.43
N GLN A 52 -13.95 -27.01 -20.63
CA GLN A 52 -13.14 -27.13 -21.84
C GLN A 52 -12.50 -25.75 -22.11
N PHE A 53 -11.20 -25.65 -21.91
CA PHE A 53 -10.41 -24.59 -22.52
C PHE A 53 -9.91 -25.13 -23.85
N ASP A 54 -10.57 -24.71 -24.94
CA ASP A 54 -10.04 -24.96 -26.28
C ASP A 54 -8.85 -24.03 -26.53
N GLY A 55 -7.70 -24.64 -26.77
CA GLY A 55 -6.52 -23.97 -27.30
C GLY A 55 -5.67 -23.20 -26.28
N CYS A 56 -4.72 -23.87 -25.65
CA CYS A 56 -3.41 -23.26 -25.41
C CYS A 56 -2.35 -24.34 -25.24
N ASP A 57 -1.39 -24.34 -26.17
CA ASP A 57 -0.12 -25.04 -26.05
C ASP A 57 0.62 -24.63 -24.77
N GLU A 58 1.30 -25.62 -24.18
CA GLU A 58 2.41 -25.49 -23.23
C GLU A 58 2.37 -24.29 -22.25
N THR A 59 1.68 -24.43 -21.11
CA THR A 59 2.10 -23.89 -19.79
C THR A 59 1.16 -24.34 -18.67
N ALA A 60 1.15 -25.64 -18.38
CA ALA A 60 0.32 -26.24 -17.33
C ALA A 60 0.73 -25.87 -15.87
N SER A 61 1.56 -24.84 -15.66
CA SER A 61 1.98 -24.38 -14.32
C SER A 61 1.18 -23.20 -13.77
N HIS A 62 0.45 -22.44 -14.59
CA HIS A 62 -0.28 -21.25 -14.09
C HIS A 62 -1.71 -21.52 -13.61
N HIS A 63 -2.26 -22.71 -13.87
CA HIS A 63 -3.65 -23.02 -13.49
C HIS A 63 -3.84 -23.51 -12.05
N SER A 64 -2.76 -23.88 -11.33
CA SER A 64 -2.85 -24.23 -9.91
C SER A 64 -3.09 -23.02 -9.00
N ASP A 65 -2.65 -21.84 -9.42
CA ASP A 65 -2.72 -20.62 -8.60
C ASP A 65 -4.14 -20.06 -8.50
N LEU A 66 -4.99 -20.33 -9.50
CA LEU A 66 -6.38 -19.90 -9.51
C LEU A 66 -7.26 -20.66 -8.50
N ILE A 67 -6.88 -21.89 -8.12
CA ILE A 67 -7.66 -22.73 -7.19
C ILE A 67 -7.30 -22.40 -5.73
N ILE A 68 -6.09 -21.90 -5.46
CA ILE A 68 -5.62 -21.55 -4.10
C ILE A 68 -6.16 -20.19 -3.63
N PHE A 69 -6.70 -19.37 -4.53
CA PHE A 69 -7.22 -18.04 -4.18
C PHE A 69 -8.54 -18.07 -3.38
N GLY A 70 -9.28 -19.20 -3.39
CA GLY A 70 -10.59 -19.31 -2.73
C GLY A 70 -10.58 -19.69 -1.25
N SER A 71 -9.43 -20.05 -0.67
CA SER A 71 -9.37 -20.69 0.66
C SER A 71 -8.82 -19.82 1.79
N LYS A 72 -8.28 -18.64 1.47
CA LYS A 72 -7.98 -17.65 2.50
C LYS A 72 -9.25 -16.83 2.70
N LYS A 73 -9.64 -16.56 3.95
CA LYS A 73 -10.50 -15.41 4.27
C LYS A 73 -9.73 -14.15 3.89
N THR A 74 -9.58 -13.90 2.59
CA THR A 74 -8.98 -12.69 2.08
C THR A 74 -10.00 -11.58 2.26
N PRO A 75 -9.57 -10.39 2.69
CA PRO A 75 -10.32 -9.18 2.39
C PRO A 75 -10.62 -9.17 0.89
N LEU A 76 -11.80 -8.68 0.49
CA LEU A 76 -12.29 -8.73 -0.90
C LEU A 76 -11.17 -8.61 -1.95
N PRO A 77 -11.21 -9.43 -3.02
CA PRO A 77 -10.18 -9.39 -4.04
C PRO A 77 -10.06 -7.97 -4.57
N ALA A 78 -8.88 -7.38 -4.37
CA ALA A 78 -8.53 -6.08 -4.91
C ALA A 78 -8.89 -6.00 -6.40
N SER A 79 -9.32 -4.83 -6.86
CA SER A 79 -9.49 -4.56 -8.29
C SER A 79 -8.22 -4.95 -9.06
N VAL A 80 -8.37 -5.50 -10.27
CA VAL A 80 -7.25 -5.93 -11.13
C VAL A 80 -6.24 -4.79 -11.32
N GLU A 81 -6.74 -3.56 -11.50
CA GLU A 81 -5.91 -2.35 -11.65
C GLU A 81 -5.09 -2.05 -10.37
N PHE A 82 -5.68 -2.29 -9.20
CA PHE A 82 -5.01 -2.06 -7.92
C PHE A 82 -3.94 -3.13 -7.66
N ASN A 83 -4.16 -4.38 -8.06
CA ASN A 83 -3.13 -5.42 -7.96
C ASN A 83 -1.87 -5.07 -8.76
N HIS A 84 -2.01 -4.58 -9.99
CA HIS A 84 -0.88 -4.11 -10.78
C HIS A 84 -0.17 -2.90 -10.14
N LEU A 85 -0.89 -2.06 -9.40
CA LEU A 85 -0.28 -1.00 -8.59
C LEU A 85 0.51 -1.57 -7.40
N LEU A 86 -0.02 -2.60 -6.72
CA LEU A 86 0.65 -3.27 -5.60
C LEU A 86 1.91 -4.04 -6.01
N GLU A 87 2.04 -4.48 -7.26
CA GLU A 87 3.28 -5.06 -7.79
C GLU A 87 4.44 -4.06 -7.77
N LYS A 88 4.15 -2.76 -7.98
CA LYS A 88 5.16 -1.69 -7.95
C LYS A 88 5.62 -1.32 -6.52
N LEU A 89 5.08 -1.98 -5.49
CA LEU A 89 5.44 -1.75 -4.10
C LEU A 89 6.75 -2.49 -3.77
N ARG A 90 7.89 -1.80 -3.98
CA ARG A 90 9.27 -2.36 -3.90
C ARG A 90 9.69 -2.96 -2.55
N SER A 91 8.98 -2.69 -1.45
CA SER A 91 9.40 -3.15 -0.11
C SER A 91 8.65 -4.43 0.24
N GLU A 92 9.39 -5.50 0.53
CA GLU A 92 8.79 -6.81 0.82
C GLU A 92 7.93 -6.78 2.09
N GLU A 93 8.43 -6.19 3.18
CA GLU A 93 7.68 -6.11 4.45
C GLU A 93 6.42 -5.24 4.32
N ILE A 94 6.57 -4.00 3.83
CA ILE A 94 5.46 -3.07 3.66
C ILE A 94 4.45 -3.62 2.63
N GLY A 95 4.96 -4.20 1.54
CA GLY A 95 4.13 -4.78 0.48
C GLY A 95 3.32 -5.96 0.97
N ASN A 96 3.92 -6.85 1.75
CA ASN A 96 3.22 -7.99 2.32
C ASN A 96 2.20 -7.54 3.37
N PHE A 97 2.54 -6.55 4.20
CA PHE A 97 1.59 -5.98 5.16
C PHE A 97 0.34 -5.40 4.48
N VAL A 98 0.54 -4.57 3.44
CA VAL A 98 -0.56 -3.95 2.68
C VAL A 98 -1.43 -5.01 1.98
N ARG A 99 -0.84 -6.07 1.43
CA ARG A 99 -1.59 -7.15 0.75
C ARG A 99 -2.41 -8.00 1.72
N ASN A 100 -1.92 -8.18 2.94
CA ASN A 100 -2.60 -8.99 3.96
C ASN A 100 -3.69 -8.18 4.69
N ASP A 101 -3.55 -6.86 4.79
CA ASP A 101 -4.47 -6.01 5.51
C ASP A 101 -5.65 -5.51 4.64
N GLY A 102 -6.86 -5.91 5.02
CA GLY A 102 -8.06 -5.57 4.26
C GLY A 102 -8.47 -4.11 4.28
N LEU A 103 -8.15 -3.40 5.36
CA LEU A 103 -8.46 -1.98 5.48
C LEU A 103 -7.57 -1.17 4.55
N LEU A 104 -6.29 -1.52 4.46
CA LEU A 104 -5.33 -0.86 3.57
C LEU A 104 -5.63 -1.07 2.09
N VAL A 105 -6.07 -2.27 1.71
CA VAL A 105 -6.52 -2.54 0.33
C VAL A 105 -7.68 -1.61 -0.03
N ARG A 106 -8.73 -1.56 0.80
CA ARG A 106 -9.89 -0.68 0.58
C ARG A 106 -9.52 0.80 0.59
N TYR A 107 -8.58 1.20 1.44
CA TYR A 107 -8.08 2.57 1.46
C TYR A 107 -7.35 2.92 0.16
N GLY A 108 -6.51 2.02 -0.35
CA GLY A 108 -5.81 2.19 -1.63
C GLY A 108 -6.78 2.30 -2.81
N GLU A 109 -7.82 1.47 -2.84
CA GLU A 109 -8.90 1.58 -3.84
C GLU A 109 -9.64 2.91 -3.73
N SER A 110 -9.99 3.35 -2.50
CA SER A 110 -10.62 4.66 -2.30
C SER A 110 -9.74 5.82 -2.81
N LEU A 111 -8.42 5.73 -2.63
CA LEU A 111 -7.48 6.71 -3.16
C LEU A 111 -7.40 6.69 -4.69
N MET A 112 -7.46 5.51 -5.31
CA MET A 112 -7.55 5.37 -6.78
C MET A 112 -8.79 6.10 -7.32
N TYR A 113 -9.96 5.83 -6.72
CA TYR A 113 -11.22 6.46 -7.13
C TYR A 113 -11.20 7.98 -6.96
N ARG A 114 -10.58 8.49 -5.88
CA ARG A 114 -10.56 9.94 -5.59
C ARG A 114 -9.54 10.71 -6.43
N LYS A 115 -8.32 10.17 -6.58
CA LYS A 115 -7.19 10.89 -7.20
C LYS A 115 -7.00 10.56 -8.68
N GLY A 116 -7.69 9.55 -9.18
CA GLY A 116 -7.46 8.99 -10.52
C GLY A 116 -6.16 8.18 -10.58
N ALA A 117 -6.09 7.27 -11.57
CA ALA A 117 -4.93 6.43 -11.80
C ALA A 117 -3.69 7.19 -12.35
N GLU A 118 -3.78 8.50 -12.55
CA GLU A 118 -2.72 9.32 -13.16
C GLU A 118 -1.47 9.45 -12.29
N LYS A 119 -1.59 9.33 -10.97
CA LYS A 119 -0.46 9.49 -10.02
C LYS A 119 -0.32 8.29 -9.08
N PRO A 120 0.03 7.09 -9.60
CA PRO A 120 0.11 5.87 -8.81
C PRO A 120 1.19 5.97 -7.71
N GLN A 121 2.24 6.76 -7.94
CA GLN A 121 3.28 7.01 -6.94
C GLN A 121 2.74 7.69 -5.67
N ASN A 122 1.77 8.60 -5.79
CA ASN A 122 1.18 9.28 -4.64
C ASN A 122 0.35 8.28 -3.81
N ILE A 123 -0.40 7.40 -4.47
CA ILE A 123 -1.19 6.34 -3.83
C ILE A 123 -0.24 5.40 -3.06
N LEU A 124 0.81 4.92 -3.72
CA LEU A 124 1.83 4.08 -3.11
C LEU A 124 2.53 4.75 -1.92
N GLN A 125 2.81 6.05 -2.01
CA GLN A 125 3.38 6.81 -0.88
C GLN A 125 2.43 6.86 0.31
N ASN A 126 1.12 7.07 0.11
CA ASN A 126 0.14 7.05 1.20
C ASN A 126 0.01 5.65 1.82
N LEU A 127 -0.01 4.59 1.00
CA LEU A 127 -0.05 3.22 1.51
C LEU A 127 1.20 2.90 2.33
N ARG A 128 2.38 3.28 1.86
CA ARG A 128 3.64 3.12 2.61
C ARG A 128 3.63 3.90 3.91
N LEU A 129 3.05 5.11 3.91
CA LEU A 129 2.97 5.96 5.08
C LEU A 129 2.21 5.27 6.21
N ILE A 130 1.00 4.81 5.93
CA ILE A 130 0.14 4.15 6.92
C ILE A 130 0.69 2.77 7.30
N ALA A 131 1.18 2.00 6.32
CA ALA A 131 1.76 0.69 6.61
C ALA A 131 2.98 0.80 7.53
N ARG A 132 3.85 1.80 7.34
CA ARG A 132 4.97 2.07 8.25
C ARG A 132 4.49 2.36 9.67
N LEU A 133 3.47 3.22 9.82
CA LEU A 133 2.87 3.50 11.11
C LEU A 133 2.37 2.21 11.78
N ALA A 134 1.57 1.40 11.06
CA ALA A 134 1.00 0.18 11.60
C ALA A 134 2.08 -0.86 11.98
N ILE A 135 3.12 -1.02 11.18
CA ILE A 135 4.27 -1.90 11.47
C ILE A 135 5.02 -1.41 12.71
N SER A 136 5.26 -0.10 12.83
CA SER A 136 5.89 0.49 14.02
C SER A 136 5.04 0.27 15.28
N MET A 137 3.73 0.47 15.20
CA MET A 137 2.81 0.18 16.32
C MET A 137 2.84 -1.30 16.73
N ASN A 138 2.77 -2.21 15.75
CA ASN A 138 2.87 -3.65 15.98
C ASN A 138 4.20 -4.05 16.63
N SER A 139 5.31 -3.40 16.24
CA SER A 139 6.62 -3.61 16.86
C SER A 139 6.62 -3.21 18.34
N THR A 140 5.98 -2.09 18.68
CA THR A 140 5.85 -1.62 20.08
C THR A 140 4.93 -2.52 20.90
N CYS A 141 3.81 -2.95 20.34
CA CYS A 141 2.85 -3.85 21.00
C CYS A 141 3.28 -5.33 21.02
N LYS A 142 4.33 -5.69 20.26
CA LYS A 142 4.77 -7.09 20.03
C LYS A 142 3.63 -7.98 19.52
N SER A 143 2.74 -7.42 18.70
CA SER A 143 1.60 -8.12 18.11
C SER A 143 1.61 -7.97 16.59
N ASN A 144 0.96 -8.90 15.89
CA ASN A 144 0.74 -8.83 14.43
C ASN A 144 -0.74 -8.50 14.17
N SER A 145 -1.18 -7.36 14.67
CA SER A 145 -2.58 -6.92 14.59
C SER A 145 -2.87 -6.27 13.24
N SER A 146 -4.10 -6.40 12.75
CA SER A 146 -4.57 -5.67 11.56
C SER A 146 -4.74 -4.18 11.89
N CYS A 147 -4.68 -3.33 10.87
CA CYS A 147 -4.95 -1.90 10.99
C CYS A 147 -6.31 -1.62 11.66
N LEU A 148 -7.33 -2.45 11.44
CA LEU A 148 -8.63 -2.27 12.09
C LEU A 148 -8.55 -2.44 13.62
N ASP A 149 -7.72 -3.36 14.10
CA ASP A 149 -7.51 -3.60 15.54
C ASP A 149 -6.54 -2.60 16.15
N LEU A 150 -5.62 -2.04 15.35
CA LEU A 150 -4.68 -1.01 15.79
C LEU A 150 -5.35 0.34 15.94
N PHE A 151 -6.22 0.70 15.00
CA PHE A 151 -6.94 1.98 14.99
C PHE A 151 -8.19 1.90 15.86
N ILE A 152 -7.96 1.87 17.18
CA ILE A 152 -8.97 1.93 18.25
C ILE A 152 -8.68 3.16 19.13
N PRO A 153 -9.70 3.83 19.72
CA PRO A 153 -9.49 4.99 20.59
C PRO A 153 -8.45 4.79 21.69
N SER A 154 -8.41 3.60 22.30
CA SER A 154 -7.45 3.25 23.36
C SER A 154 -5.98 3.31 22.92
N ASN A 155 -5.72 3.14 21.62
CA ASN A 155 -4.37 3.18 21.05
C ASN A 155 -4.03 4.57 20.49
N PHE A 156 -4.86 5.59 20.70
CA PHE A 156 -4.66 6.90 20.08
C PHE A 156 -3.35 7.58 20.51
N ASP A 157 -2.98 7.48 21.79
CA ASP A 157 -1.69 7.99 22.27
C ASP A 157 -0.50 7.22 21.65
N LEU A 158 -0.66 5.91 21.40
CA LEU A 158 0.34 5.12 20.69
C LEU A 158 0.49 5.56 19.22
N ILE A 159 -0.62 5.90 18.55
CA ILE A 159 -0.59 6.46 17.18
C ILE A 159 0.20 7.78 17.16
N ILE A 160 -0.04 8.64 18.15
CA ILE A 160 0.67 9.92 18.27
C ILE A 160 2.17 9.69 18.48
N GLU A 161 2.53 8.83 19.43
CA GLU A 161 3.94 8.61 19.78
C GLU A 161 4.72 7.95 18.64
N THR A 162 4.16 6.92 18.02
CA THR A 162 4.78 6.30 16.85
C THR A 162 4.89 7.28 15.67
N THR A 163 3.93 8.18 15.49
CA THR A 163 4.05 9.24 14.46
C THR A 163 5.16 10.22 14.81
N ARG A 164 5.36 10.58 16.09
CA ARG A 164 6.45 11.44 16.55
C ARG A 164 7.81 10.81 16.29
N GLU A 165 7.97 9.53 16.63
CA GLU A 165 9.19 8.77 16.37
C GLU A 165 9.52 8.76 14.87
N LEU A 166 8.53 8.44 14.02
CA LEU A 166 8.72 8.42 12.56
C LEU A 166 9.04 9.80 11.98
N ALA A 167 8.55 10.88 12.59
CA ALA A 167 8.81 12.25 12.16
C ALA A 167 10.13 12.83 12.71
N GLY A 168 10.82 12.09 13.58
CA GLY A 168 12.03 12.56 14.27
C GLY A 168 11.72 13.74 15.18
N TYR A 169 10.71 13.57 16.05
CA TYR A 169 10.31 14.56 17.05
C TYR A 169 11.43 14.80 18.07
N LYS A 170 11.71 16.08 18.34
CA LYS A 170 12.54 16.54 19.45
C LYS A 170 11.67 17.42 20.35
N ALA A 171 11.62 17.10 21.64
CA ALA A 171 10.84 17.88 22.61
C ALA A 171 11.47 19.26 22.89
N THR A 172 12.80 19.34 22.78
CA THR A 172 13.58 20.56 22.95
C THR A 172 14.28 20.91 21.64
N ASN A 173 14.37 22.20 21.37
CA ASN A 173 15.20 22.69 20.28
C ASN A 173 16.69 22.49 20.55
N ASP A 174 17.50 22.67 19.51
CA ASP A 174 18.96 22.61 19.63
C ASP A 174 19.50 23.69 20.60
N ASP A 175 18.75 24.77 20.82
CA ASP A 175 19.03 25.85 21.79
C ASP A 175 18.59 25.53 23.24
N GLY A 176 18.01 24.35 23.51
CA GLY A 176 17.58 23.93 24.84
C GLY A 176 16.22 24.46 25.30
N GLU A 177 15.52 25.23 24.46
CA GLU A 177 14.17 25.71 24.74
C GLU A 177 13.13 24.58 24.61
N LEU A 178 12.05 24.64 25.42
CA LEU A 178 10.89 23.74 25.37
C LEU A 178 10.00 24.04 24.13
N LEU A 179 10.60 23.94 22.96
CA LEU A 179 9.95 24.15 21.69
C LEU A 179 10.04 22.84 20.88
N PRO A 180 8.93 22.12 20.68
CA PRO A 180 8.98 20.89 19.91
C PRO A 180 9.27 21.16 18.44
N THR A 181 10.20 20.38 17.87
CA THR A 181 10.59 20.39 16.47
C THR A 181 10.58 19.00 15.85
N TYR A 182 10.47 18.95 14.52
CA TYR A 182 10.46 17.72 13.75
C TYR A 182 11.54 17.72 12.68
N SER A 183 12.29 16.63 12.57
CA SER A 183 13.21 16.42 11.44
C SER A 183 12.45 16.42 10.10
N VAL A 184 11.33 15.70 10.03
CA VAL A 184 10.46 15.66 8.84
C VAL A 184 9.09 16.24 9.18
N ALA A 185 9.02 17.56 9.30
CA ALA A 185 7.80 18.27 9.69
C ALA A 185 6.61 18.10 8.73
N SER A 186 6.83 17.68 7.47
CA SER A 186 5.72 17.35 6.54
C SER A 186 5.04 16.02 6.83
N LEU A 187 5.68 15.12 7.58
CA LEU A 187 5.20 13.75 7.83
C LEU A 187 3.95 13.73 8.72
N PRO A 188 3.91 14.41 9.90
CA PRO A 188 2.72 14.44 10.74
C PRO A 188 1.49 14.99 10.01
N LEU A 189 1.67 16.01 9.15
CA LEU A 189 0.56 16.60 8.39
C LEU A 189 0.00 15.61 7.38
N LYS A 190 0.86 14.94 6.61
CA LYS A 190 0.45 13.91 5.65
C LYS A 190 -0.20 12.72 6.35
N MET A 191 0.34 12.31 7.51
CA MET A 191 -0.21 11.24 8.32
C MET A 191 -1.61 11.58 8.81
N GLY A 192 -1.81 12.80 9.31
CA GLY A 192 -3.11 13.28 9.78
C GLY A 192 -4.19 13.17 8.72
N TYR A 193 -3.96 13.70 7.51
CA TYR A 193 -4.92 13.60 6.42
C TYR A 193 -5.23 12.15 6.01
N ALA A 194 -4.23 11.27 6.07
CA ALA A 194 -4.42 9.86 5.74
C ALA A 194 -5.20 9.11 6.83
N LEU A 195 -4.97 9.41 8.11
CA LEU A 195 -5.70 8.84 9.23
C LEU A 195 -7.17 9.25 9.23
N ASP A 196 -7.48 10.52 8.97
CA ASP A 196 -8.85 11.02 8.88
C ASP A 196 -9.67 10.27 7.79
N ALA A 197 -9.05 10.06 6.64
CA ALA A 197 -9.64 9.27 5.55
C ALA A 197 -9.84 7.80 5.95
N ILE A 198 -8.94 7.22 6.73
CA ILE A 198 -9.07 5.84 7.24
C ILE A 198 -10.17 5.75 8.31
N PHE A 199 -10.27 6.68 9.25
CA PHE A 199 -11.33 6.67 10.26
C PHE A 199 -12.72 6.77 9.62
N SER A 200 -12.85 7.62 8.60
CA SER A 200 -14.05 7.69 7.77
C SER A 200 -14.35 6.38 7.05
N LEU A 201 -13.31 5.67 6.57
CA LEU A 201 -13.45 4.36 5.93
C LEU A 201 -13.89 3.28 6.93
N ILE A 202 -13.29 3.23 8.12
CA ILE A 202 -13.67 2.29 9.20
C ILE A 202 -15.13 2.51 9.60
N LEU A 203 -15.55 3.77 9.72
CA LEU A 203 -16.95 4.12 9.99
C LEU A 203 -17.87 3.59 8.88
N GLY A 204 -17.48 3.77 7.61
CA GLY A 204 -18.23 3.23 6.47
C GLY A 204 -18.30 1.69 6.45
N ILE A 205 -17.26 1.01 6.90
CA ILE A 205 -17.24 -0.45 7.05
C ILE A 205 -18.22 -0.88 8.17
N GLY A 206 -18.10 -0.27 9.35
CA GLY A 206 -18.97 -0.57 10.49
C GLY A 206 -20.45 -0.35 10.19
N LEU A 207 -20.79 0.70 9.46
CA LEU A 207 -22.17 0.97 9.01
C LEU A 207 -22.71 -0.10 8.05
N ARG A 208 -21.89 -0.59 7.11
CA ARG A 208 -22.32 -1.64 6.17
C ARG A 208 -22.47 -3.00 6.85
N GLU A 209 -21.62 -3.28 7.82
CA GLU A 209 -21.63 -4.53 8.59
C GLU A 209 -22.62 -4.48 9.77
N SER A 210 -23.24 -3.33 10.03
CA SER A 210 -24.12 -3.09 11.18
C SER A 210 -23.47 -3.47 12.53
N ASN A 211 -22.16 -3.21 12.66
CA ASN A 211 -21.41 -3.50 13.87
C ASN A 211 -21.21 -2.23 14.70
N ASP A 212 -22.02 -2.10 15.76
CA ASP A 212 -22.03 -0.93 16.64
C ASP A 212 -20.68 -0.65 17.31
N THR A 213 -19.91 -1.68 17.64
CA THR A 213 -18.60 -1.50 18.29
C THR A 213 -17.60 -0.76 17.40
N ILE A 214 -17.53 -1.14 16.12
CA ILE A 214 -16.65 -0.52 15.12
C ILE A 214 -17.12 0.92 14.86
N ILE A 215 -18.43 1.13 14.78
CA ILE A 215 -19.01 2.47 14.58
C ILE A 215 -18.67 3.39 15.75
N MET A 216 -18.86 2.94 16.99
CA MET A 216 -18.54 3.72 18.19
C MET A 216 -17.04 4.04 18.25
N ASN A 217 -16.18 3.05 18.01
CA ASN A 217 -14.73 3.25 18.00
C ASN A 217 -14.30 4.28 16.94
N ALA A 218 -14.84 4.19 15.73
CA ALA A 218 -14.51 5.12 14.65
C ALA A 218 -14.97 6.56 14.97
N ARG A 219 -16.16 6.74 15.55
CA ARG A 219 -16.67 8.06 15.97
C ARG A 219 -15.82 8.66 17.10
N ASN A 220 -15.48 7.86 18.09
CA ASN A 220 -14.63 8.29 19.20
C ASN A 220 -13.23 8.68 18.70
N LEU A 221 -12.66 7.90 17.78
CA LEU A 221 -11.38 8.23 17.14
C LEU A 221 -11.45 9.52 16.33
N ALA A 222 -12.50 9.72 15.55
CA ALA A 222 -12.67 10.97 14.79
C ALA A 222 -12.74 12.18 15.75
N SER A 223 -13.47 12.05 16.87
CA SER A 223 -13.57 13.11 17.88
C SER A 223 -12.22 13.40 18.56
N LEU A 224 -11.47 12.35 18.94
CA LEU A 224 -10.12 12.50 19.49
C LEU A 224 -9.15 13.13 18.48
N TYR A 225 -9.24 12.70 17.22
CA TYR A 225 -8.44 13.24 16.14
C TYR A 225 -8.68 14.75 15.97
N THR A 226 -9.94 15.19 15.86
CA THR A 226 -10.26 16.60 15.66
C THR A 226 -9.82 17.48 16.84
N SER A 227 -9.92 16.97 18.07
CA SER A 227 -9.60 17.74 19.28
C SER A 227 -8.11 17.79 19.60
N GLU A 228 -7.43 16.64 19.54
CA GLU A 228 -6.07 16.51 20.07
C GLU A 228 -4.98 16.57 19.01
N TRP A 229 -5.24 16.09 17.78
CA TRP A 229 -4.23 16.03 16.72
C TRP A 229 -3.65 17.41 16.36
N PRO A 230 -4.47 18.48 16.20
CA PRO A 230 -3.95 19.79 15.87
C PRO A 230 -3.01 20.34 16.95
N VAL A 231 -3.35 20.10 18.22
CA VAL A 231 -2.60 20.59 19.38
C VAL A 231 -1.31 19.80 19.56
N LYS A 232 -1.39 18.46 19.56
CA LYS A 232 -0.26 17.57 19.86
C LYS A 232 0.71 17.38 18.70
N MET A 233 0.29 17.61 17.45
CA MET A 233 1.07 17.30 16.25
C MET A 233 1.12 18.45 15.24
N SER A 234 -0.02 18.86 14.69
CA SER A 234 -0.04 19.74 13.51
C SER A 234 0.52 21.14 13.78
N SER A 235 0.26 21.71 14.96
CA SER A 235 0.72 23.04 15.34
C SER A 235 2.25 23.14 15.33
N ALA A 236 2.93 22.21 16.00
CA ALA A 236 4.38 22.12 16.05
C ALA A 236 4.97 21.82 14.67
N ALA A 237 4.35 20.91 13.89
CA ALA A 237 4.78 20.60 12.54
C ALA A 237 4.69 21.81 11.59
N LEU A 238 3.60 22.58 11.65
CA LEU A 238 3.43 23.79 10.85
C LEU A 238 4.43 24.88 11.24
N ARG A 239 4.71 25.05 12.54
CA ARG A 239 5.75 25.97 13.03
C ARG A 239 7.12 25.58 12.49
N THR A 240 7.54 24.32 12.65
CA THR A 240 8.83 23.86 12.11
C THR A 240 8.91 24.04 10.59
N LEU A 241 7.81 23.85 9.85
CA LEU A 241 7.79 24.14 8.42
C LEU A 241 7.93 25.64 8.11
N ALA A 242 7.32 26.51 8.92
CA ALA A 242 7.46 27.95 8.78
C ALA A 242 8.90 28.39 9.07
N ASP A 243 9.50 27.88 10.15
CA ASP A 243 10.89 28.14 10.52
C ASP A 243 11.85 27.65 9.43
N ASN A 244 11.65 26.44 8.91
CA ASN A 244 12.45 25.90 7.80
C ASN A 244 12.32 26.72 6.51
N ARG A 245 11.15 27.32 6.26
CA ARG A 245 10.96 28.23 5.11
C ARG A 245 11.65 29.56 5.34
N PHE A 246 11.60 30.10 6.56
CA PHE A 246 12.25 31.35 6.93
C PHE A 246 13.78 31.21 6.88
N ASN A 247 14.31 30.10 7.39
CA ASN A 247 15.74 29.78 7.41
C ASN A 247 16.28 29.28 6.06
N LYS A 248 15.43 29.15 5.03
CA LYS A 248 15.88 28.76 3.70
C LYS A 248 16.73 29.90 3.13
N ILE A 249 18.04 29.68 3.08
CA ILE A 249 18.98 30.61 2.45
C ILE A 249 18.58 30.77 1.00
N ASN A 250 18.13 31.98 0.64
CA ASN A 250 17.99 32.37 -0.75
C ASN A 250 19.40 32.60 -1.29
N VAL A 251 19.97 31.58 -1.92
CA VAL A 251 21.25 31.71 -2.63
C VAL A 251 21.03 32.72 -3.75
N LEU A 252 21.48 33.94 -3.53
CA LEU A 252 21.48 34.96 -4.56
C LEU A 252 22.53 34.55 -5.60
N PRO A 253 22.23 34.72 -6.91
CA PRO A 253 23.21 34.47 -7.95
C PRO A 253 24.44 35.33 -7.69
N THR A 254 25.61 34.72 -7.85
CA THR A 254 26.88 35.45 -7.71
C THR A 254 27.03 36.44 -8.86
N THR A 255 27.92 37.41 -8.71
CA THR A 255 28.24 38.34 -9.80
C THR A 255 28.72 37.59 -11.06
N GLU A 256 29.40 36.45 -10.89
CA GLU A 256 29.82 35.60 -12.00
C GLU A 256 28.63 34.98 -12.73
N ASP A 257 27.63 34.47 -12.01
CA ASP A 257 26.38 33.96 -12.60
C ASP A 257 25.65 35.04 -13.40
N LEU A 258 25.60 36.28 -12.88
CA LEU A 258 25.00 37.42 -13.57
C LEU A 258 25.77 37.79 -14.83
N LEU A 259 27.11 37.77 -14.79
CA LEU A 259 27.96 38.00 -15.95
C LEU A 259 27.81 36.90 -17.00
N MET A 260 27.65 35.64 -16.58
CA MET A 260 27.41 34.51 -17.47
C MET A 260 26.08 34.66 -18.21
N VAL A 261 25.01 35.03 -17.50
CA VAL A 261 23.70 35.33 -18.10
C VAL A 261 23.78 36.53 -19.05
N HIS A 262 24.50 37.58 -18.68
CA HIS A 262 24.71 38.76 -19.54
C HIS A 262 25.44 38.38 -20.83
N LYS A 263 26.54 37.62 -20.73
CA LYS A 263 27.30 37.11 -21.89
C LYS A 263 26.43 36.25 -22.79
N TYR A 264 25.64 35.33 -22.22
CA TYR A 264 24.70 34.50 -23.00
C TYR A 264 23.67 35.34 -23.74
N ARG A 265 23.09 36.35 -23.08
CA ARG A 265 22.13 37.27 -23.70
C ARG A 265 22.74 38.10 -24.82
N CYS A 266 23.96 38.62 -24.63
CA CYS A 266 24.69 39.33 -25.67
C CYS A 266 25.01 38.42 -26.86
N SER A 267 25.44 37.18 -26.61
CA SER A 267 25.73 36.19 -27.67
C SER A 267 24.48 35.80 -28.48
N GLN A 268 23.31 35.67 -27.83
CA GLN A 268 22.05 35.43 -28.56
C GLN A 268 21.64 36.64 -29.40
N ASN A 269 21.77 37.85 -28.85
CA ASN A 269 21.46 39.06 -29.60
C ASN A 269 22.40 39.22 -30.81
N SER A 270 23.70 38.94 -30.67
CA SER A 270 24.63 38.95 -31.80
C SER A 270 24.31 37.87 -32.84
N CYS A 271 23.95 36.66 -32.42
CA CYS A 271 23.53 35.60 -33.36
C CYS A 271 22.23 35.95 -34.09
N SER A 272 21.27 36.61 -33.44
CA SER A 272 20.03 37.06 -34.08
C SER A 272 20.25 38.19 -35.10
N GLN A 273 21.19 39.11 -34.82
CA GLN A 273 21.59 40.16 -35.75
C GLN A 273 22.36 39.59 -36.95
N ILE A 274 23.25 38.62 -36.73
CA ILE A 274 23.97 37.91 -37.80
C ILE A 274 23.00 37.07 -38.65
N ALA A 275 22.01 36.42 -38.03
CA ALA A 275 20.98 35.70 -38.78
C ALA A 275 20.13 36.64 -39.65
N GLN A 276 19.79 37.83 -39.16
CA GLN A 276 19.07 38.85 -39.93
C GLN A 276 19.91 39.44 -41.07
N SER A 277 21.22 39.65 -40.88
CA SER A 277 22.11 40.13 -41.95
C SER A 277 22.32 39.07 -43.04
N ILE A 278 22.43 37.78 -42.68
CA ILE A 278 22.54 36.67 -43.64
C ILE A 278 21.26 36.51 -44.47
N ILE A 279 20.08 36.75 -43.87
CA ILE A 279 18.79 36.71 -44.59
C ILE A 279 18.61 37.93 -45.51
N GLY A 280 19.23 39.08 -45.20
CA GLY A 280 19.17 40.30 -46.01
C GLY A 280 20.04 40.28 -47.27
N GLU A 281 21.19 39.60 -47.27
CA GLU A 281 22.12 39.57 -48.41
C GLU A 281 21.83 38.47 -49.45
N SER A 282 20.95 37.51 -49.16
CA SER A 282 20.75 36.31 -50.00
C SER A 282 19.64 36.42 -51.08
N TRP A 283 19.14 37.62 -51.40
CA TRP A 283 18.16 37.86 -52.48
C TRP A 283 18.54 38.94 -53.49
N GLN A 284 19.82 39.07 -53.84
CA GLN A 284 20.19 39.68 -55.12
C GLN A 284 20.60 38.58 -56.10
N LYS A 285 19.59 38.04 -56.80
CA LYS A 285 19.84 37.26 -58.02
C LYS A 285 20.41 38.21 -59.08
N PRO A 286 21.45 37.81 -59.83
CA PRO A 286 21.90 38.53 -61.01
C PRO A 286 20.82 38.54 -62.11
#